data_AF-A0A383ACN3-F1
#
_entry.id   AF-A0A383ACN3-F1
#
_cell.length_a   1.000
_cell.length_b   1.000
_cell.length_c   1.000
_cell.angle_alpha   90.00
_cell.angle_beta   90.00
_cell.angle_gamma   90.00
#
_symmetry.space_group_name_H-M   'P 1'
#
loop_
_entity.id
_entity.type
_entity.pdbx_description
1 polymer ?
#
loop_
_entity_poly.entity_id
_entity_poly.type
_entity_poly.pdbx_seq_one_letter_code
_entity_poly.pdbx_strand_id
1 'polypeptide(L)'
;HFTFILAGALLWYFGLKHLLFTLKNVWRKTPETKASVLIGFWFAAAYMMLFTGWRFPGHYHLTVLPPLAVLAGTAFAGFLDRLPDRALGMKRFLVGAAAVPAVGFLVMAFIIRPDTLAFRPIPDYIAANTSVEDRIFVWGSAPHVYSFSNRRMAARFVSGSHLVGMYASRPHKDIDSSKWIVPGSWAALDADFNLHPPELIIDMSPISSNWDRHPISRSPVLQRHLGMYHLEDTVLGARIYRRNKS
;
A
#
# COMPACT_ATOMS: atom_id res chain seq x y z
N HIS A 1 -11.00 1.73 -12.94
CA HIS A 1 -12.05 1.20 -12.06
C HIS A 1 -13.08 0.34 -12.80
N PHE A 2 -13.66 0.79 -13.91
CA PHE A 2 -14.67 0.04 -14.67
C PHE A 2 -14.23 -1.38 -15.08
N THR A 3 -13.03 -1.55 -15.65
CA THR A 3 -12.49 -2.85 -16.06
C THR A 3 -12.36 -3.85 -14.90
N PHE A 4 -11.99 -3.37 -13.71
CA PHE A 4 -11.91 -4.22 -12.50
C PHE A 4 -13.30 -4.67 -12.02
N ILE A 5 -14.29 -3.77 -12.08
CA ILE A 5 -15.68 -4.08 -11.73
C ILE A 5 -16.24 -5.13 -12.70
N LEU A 6 -15.99 -4.96 -14.01
CA LEU A 6 -16.44 -5.90 -15.02
C LEU A 6 -15.78 -7.28 -14.85
N ALA A 7 -14.46 -7.30 -14.62
CA ALA A 7 -13.69 -8.52 -14.38
C ALA A 7 -14.10 -9.25 -13.09
N GLY A 8 -14.57 -8.50 -12.08
CA GLY A 8 -15.06 -9.04 -10.81
C GLY A 8 -16.56 -9.32 -10.77
N ALA A 9 -17.35 -8.94 -11.78
CA ALA A 9 -18.81 -8.96 -11.71
C ALA A 9 -19.37 -10.37 -11.49
N LEU A 10 -18.81 -11.38 -12.18
CA LEU A 10 -19.19 -12.78 -11.99
C LEU A 10 -18.87 -13.28 -10.59
N LEU A 11 -17.71 -12.88 -10.05
CA LEU A 11 -17.27 -13.23 -8.70
C LEU A 11 -18.25 -12.68 -7.65
N TRP A 12 -18.65 -11.42 -7.78
CA TRP A 12 -19.66 -10.80 -6.91
C TRP A 12 -21.05 -11.42 -7.09
N TYR A 13 -21.49 -11.65 -8.33
CA TYR A 13 -22.80 -12.23 -8.60
C TYR A 13 -22.95 -13.64 -8.00
N PHE A 14 -22.02 -14.56 -8.31
CA PHE A 14 -22.09 -15.93 -7.80
C PHE A 14 -21.82 -15.99 -6.30
N GLY A 15 -20.87 -15.20 -5.80
CA GLY A 15 -20.56 -15.15 -4.37
C GLY A 15 -21.73 -14.66 -3.52
N LEU A 16 -22.38 -13.55 -3.91
CA LEU A 16 -23.56 -13.04 -3.20
C LEU A 16 -24.75 -13.99 -3.33
N LYS A 17 -24.94 -14.60 -4.50
CA LYS A 17 -25.99 -15.61 -4.70
C LYS A 17 -25.81 -16.83 -3.78
N HIS A 18 -24.58 -17.31 -3.61
CA HIS A 18 -24.28 -18.40 -2.67
C HIS A 18 -24.59 -17.99 -1.23
N LEU A 19 -24.12 -16.81 -0.83
CA LEU A 19 -24.35 -16.29 0.51
C LEU A 19 -25.84 -16.19 0.83
N LEU A 20 -26.64 -15.62 -0.07
CA LEU A 20 -28.09 -15.50 0.10
C LEU A 20 -28.78 -16.87 0.16
N PHE A 21 -28.31 -17.84 -0.64
CA PHE A 21 -28.82 -19.22 -0.59
C PHE A 21 -28.55 -19.87 0.78
N THR A 22 -27.30 -19.81 1.26
CA THR A 22 -26.92 -20.35 2.57
C THR A 22 -27.69 -19.67 3.70
N LEU A 23 -27.83 -18.34 3.69
CA LEU A 23 -28.59 -17.59 4.70
C LEU A 23 -30.07 -18.00 4.72
N LYS A 24 -30.68 -18.13 3.54
CA LYS A 24 -32.08 -18.56 3.41
C LYS A 24 -32.28 -19.98 3.95
N ASN A 25 -31.33 -20.86 3.70
CA ASN A 25 -31.39 -22.25 4.15
C ASN A 25 -31.18 -22.38 5.66
N VAL A 26 -30.23 -21.65 6.24
CA VAL A 26 -30.06 -21.53 7.69
C VAL A 26 -31.34 -20.99 8.34
N TRP A 27 -31.91 -19.92 7.78
CA TRP A 27 -33.15 -19.33 8.31
C TRP A 27 -34.35 -20.29 8.23
N ARG A 28 -34.42 -21.09 7.16
CA ARG A 28 -35.44 -22.14 6.97
C ARG A 28 -35.13 -23.44 7.71
N LYS A 29 -34.04 -23.50 8.50
CA LYS A 29 -33.57 -24.70 9.22
C LYS A 29 -33.37 -25.93 8.31
N THR A 30 -33.03 -25.72 7.04
CA THR A 30 -32.68 -26.81 6.14
C THR A 30 -31.25 -27.28 6.41
N PRO A 31 -30.91 -28.56 6.18
CA PRO A 31 -29.56 -29.05 6.38
C PRO A 31 -28.54 -28.28 5.52
N GLU A 32 -27.55 -27.68 6.16
CA GLU A 32 -26.43 -26.99 5.52
C GLU A 32 -25.11 -27.57 6.02
N THR A 33 -24.09 -27.55 5.17
CA THR A 33 -22.77 -28.03 5.59
C THR A 33 -22.13 -27.01 6.53
N LYS A 34 -21.42 -27.50 7.57
CA LYS A 34 -20.64 -26.64 8.47
C LYS A 34 -19.66 -25.75 7.69
N ALA A 35 -19.08 -26.28 6.60
CA ALA A 35 -18.16 -25.55 5.74
C ALA A 35 -18.83 -24.34 5.07
N SER A 36 -20.02 -24.49 4.48
CA SER A 36 -20.75 -23.38 3.84
C SER A 36 -21.04 -22.25 4.83
N VAL A 37 -21.45 -22.60 6.05
CA VAL A 37 -21.73 -21.62 7.12
C VAL A 37 -20.45 -20.89 7.55
N LEU A 38 -19.35 -21.62 7.74
CA LEU A 38 -18.06 -21.03 8.11
C LEU A 38 -17.51 -20.09 7.04
N ILE A 39 -17.65 -20.44 5.75
CA ILE A 39 -17.21 -19.59 4.64
C ILE A 39 -18.08 -18.33 4.55
N GLY A 40 -19.40 -18.45 4.74
CA GLY A 40 -20.31 -17.30 4.81
C GLY A 40 -19.97 -16.37 5.98
N PHE A 41 -19.65 -16.94 7.15
CA PHE A 41 -19.19 -16.18 8.31
C PHE A 41 -17.84 -15.50 8.04
N TRP A 42 -16.89 -16.20 7.41
CA TRP A 42 -15.60 -15.63 7.02
C TRP A 42 -15.78 -14.43 6.09
N PHE A 43 -16.65 -14.55 5.08
CA PHE A 43 -16.98 -13.43 4.20
C PHE A 43 -17.56 -12.25 5.00
N ALA A 44 -18.55 -12.50 5.86
CA ALA A 44 -19.20 -11.46 6.67
C ALA A 44 -18.20 -10.76 7.60
N ALA A 45 -17.36 -11.52 8.30
CA ALA A 45 -16.33 -10.99 9.19
C ALA A 45 -15.28 -10.16 8.42
N ALA A 46 -14.79 -10.66 7.28
CA ALA A 46 -13.86 -9.92 6.43
C ALA A 46 -14.48 -8.63 5.89
N TYR A 47 -15.76 -8.64 5.53
CA TYR A 47 -16.48 -7.46 5.08
C TYR A 47 -16.70 -6.46 6.22
N MET A 48 -17.05 -6.91 7.42
CA MET A 48 -17.19 -6.07 8.61
C MET A 48 -15.87 -5.40 9.00
N MET A 49 -14.74 -6.08 8.82
CA MET A 49 -13.41 -5.50 9.05
C MET A 49 -13.15 -4.25 8.20
N LEU A 50 -13.77 -4.12 7.01
CA LEU A 50 -13.61 -2.93 6.17
C LEU A 50 -14.15 -1.66 6.84
N PHE A 51 -15.08 -1.79 7.79
CA PHE A 51 -15.65 -0.66 8.51
C PHE A 51 -14.79 -0.24 9.71
N THR A 52 -13.76 -1.02 10.05
CA THR A 52 -12.83 -0.65 11.12
C THR A 52 -12.06 0.61 10.74
N GLY A 53 -12.12 1.63 11.59
CA GLY A 53 -11.48 2.93 11.33
C GLY A 53 -12.16 3.81 10.28
N TRP A 54 -13.35 3.44 9.79
CA TRP A 54 -14.19 4.22 8.87
C TRP A 54 -13.42 4.75 7.64
N ARG A 55 -12.56 3.90 7.09
CA ARG A 55 -11.66 4.25 6.00
C ARG A 55 -11.65 3.14 4.97
N PHE A 56 -11.90 3.48 3.71
CA PHE A 56 -12.07 2.51 2.62
C PHE A 56 -11.01 2.65 1.52
N PRO A 57 -9.71 2.53 1.82
CA PRO A 57 -8.70 2.47 0.78
C PRO A 57 -8.85 1.15 0.00
N GLY A 58 -8.64 1.20 -1.31
CA GLY A 58 -8.90 0.07 -2.21
C GLY A 58 -8.24 -1.25 -1.78
N HIS A 59 -7.06 -1.21 -1.16
CA HIS A 59 -6.34 -2.40 -0.72
C HIS A 59 -6.97 -3.11 0.49
N TYR A 60 -7.86 -2.46 1.26
CA TYR A 60 -8.57 -3.15 2.34
C TYR A 60 -9.54 -4.20 1.79
N HIS A 61 -10.10 -3.96 0.60
CA HIS A 61 -11.00 -4.91 -0.05
C HIS A 61 -10.32 -6.22 -0.47
N LEU A 62 -8.98 -6.29 -0.44
CA LEU A 62 -8.24 -7.53 -0.74
C LEU A 62 -8.56 -8.65 0.24
N THR A 63 -8.92 -8.33 1.49
CA THR A 63 -9.27 -9.34 2.52
C THR A 63 -10.60 -10.04 2.23
N VAL A 64 -11.47 -9.42 1.44
CA VAL A 64 -12.79 -9.96 1.05
C VAL A 64 -12.68 -10.91 -0.14
N LEU A 65 -11.64 -10.78 -0.97
CA LEU A 65 -11.50 -11.54 -2.20
C LEU A 65 -11.41 -13.06 -1.96
N PRO A 66 -10.62 -13.59 -1.00
CA PRO A 66 -10.52 -15.04 -0.78
C PRO A 66 -11.86 -15.71 -0.41
N PRO A 67 -12.62 -15.26 0.62
CA PRO A 67 -13.92 -15.89 0.92
C PRO A 67 -14.91 -15.75 -0.23
N LEU A 68 -14.90 -14.60 -0.92
CA LEU A 68 -15.79 -14.35 -2.04
C LEU A 68 -15.49 -15.29 -3.22
N ALA A 69 -14.22 -15.55 -3.51
CA ALA A 69 -13.80 -16.47 -4.56
C ALA A 69 -14.27 -17.91 -4.28
N VAL A 70 -14.18 -18.37 -3.03
CA VAL A 70 -14.67 -19.70 -2.63
C VAL A 70 -16.19 -19.79 -2.79
N LEU A 71 -16.95 -18.81 -2.29
CA LEU A 71 -18.41 -18.74 -2.45
C LEU A 71 -18.83 -18.69 -3.91
N ALA A 72 -18.12 -17.90 -4.73
CA ALA A 72 -18.39 -17.79 -6.15
C ALA A 72 -18.11 -19.11 -6.87
N GLY A 73 -16.99 -19.76 -6.56
CA GLY A 73 -16.61 -21.05 -7.13
C GLY A 73 -17.64 -22.15 -6.83
N THR A 74 -18.12 -22.24 -5.59
CA THR A 74 -19.13 -23.24 -5.21
C THR A 74 -20.47 -23.00 -5.90
N ALA A 75 -20.95 -21.75 -5.95
CA ALA A 75 -22.18 -21.42 -6.67
C ALA A 75 -22.05 -21.59 -8.18
N PHE A 76 -20.89 -21.30 -8.75
CA PHE A 76 -20.63 -21.47 -10.17
C PHE A 76 -20.57 -22.95 -10.56
N ALA A 77 -19.89 -23.79 -9.77
CA ALA A 77 -19.89 -25.24 -9.96
C ALA A 77 -21.32 -25.81 -9.93
N GLY A 78 -22.09 -25.48 -8.89
CA GLY A 78 -23.49 -25.90 -8.80
C GLY A 78 -24.41 -25.29 -9.88
N PHE A 79 -24.00 -24.19 -10.53
CA PHE A 79 -24.70 -23.70 -11.73
C PHE A 79 -24.38 -24.55 -12.95
N LEU A 80 -23.12 -24.92 -13.15
CA LEU A 80 -22.70 -25.81 -14.24
C LEU A 80 -23.30 -27.21 -14.11
N ASP A 81 -23.44 -27.74 -12.90
CA ASP A 81 -24.05 -29.05 -12.66
C ASP A 81 -25.53 -29.11 -13.04
N ARG A 82 -26.23 -27.96 -12.99
CA ARG A 82 -27.64 -27.86 -13.43
C ARG A 82 -27.79 -27.82 -14.95
N LEU A 83 -26.70 -27.58 -15.69
CA LEU A 83 -26.75 -27.63 -17.16
C LEU A 83 -26.74 -29.09 -17.61
N PRO A 84 -27.56 -29.45 -18.63
CA PRO A 84 -27.66 -30.82 -19.10
C PRO A 84 -26.32 -31.33 -19.68
N ASP A 85 -26.07 -32.63 -19.59
CA ASP A 85 -24.77 -33.21 -19.98
C ASP A 85 -24.41 -33.01 -21.45
N ARG A 86 -25.42 -32.93 -22.31
CA ARG A 86 -25.26 -32.55 -23.73
C ARG A 86 -24.65 -31.15 -23.95
N ALA A 87 -24.62 -30.30 -22.92
CA ALA A 87 -24.08 -28.95 -22.99
C ALA A 87 -22.58 -28.87 -22.60
N LEU A 88 -21.80 -29.96 -22.74
CA LEU A 88 -20.39 -30.00 -22.37
C LEU A 88 -19.56 -28.86 -23.01
N GLY A 89 -19.82 -28.52 -24.28
CA GLY A 89 -19.17 -27.40 -24.96
C GLY A 89 -19.44 -26.06 -24.27
N MET A 90 -20.68 -25.81 -23.85
CA MET A 90 -21.07 -24.62 -23.09
C MET A 90 -20.41 -24.60 -21.71
N LYS A 91 -20.38 -25.73 -20.99
CA LYS A 91 -19.69 -25.84 -19.70
C LYS A 91 -18.21 -25.46 -19.83
N ARG A 92 -17.51 -26.01 -20.81
CA ARG A 92 -16.10 -25.69 -21.11
C ARG A 92 -15.90 -24.22 -21.47
N PHE A 93 -16.78 -23.67 -22.31
CA PHE A 93 -16.74 -22.26 -22.69
C PHE A 93 -16.90 -21.34 -21.46
N LEU A 94 -17.89 -21.61 -20.60
CA LEU A 94 -18.13 -20.80 -19.40
C LEU A 94 -16.96 -20.87 -18.41
N VAL A 95 -16.37 -22.06 -18.21
CA VAL A 95 -15.16 -22.21 -17.38
C VAL A 95 -13.99 -21.43 -17.99
N GLY A 96 -13.77 -21.56 -19.30
CA GLY A 96 -12.73 -20.80 -20.01
C GLY A 96 -12.92 -19.29 -19.88
N ALA A 97 -14.15 -18.81 -20.10
CA ALA A 97 -14.49 -17.40 -19.96
C ALA A 97 -14.26 -16.88 -18.53
N ALA A 98 -14.60 -17.68 -17.51
CA ALA A 98 -14.33 -17.33 -16.10
C ALA A 98 -12.83 -17.33 -15.76
N ALA A 99 -12.01 -18.12 -16.47
CA ALA A 99 -10.56 -18.14 -16.28
C ALA A 99 -9.84 -16.93 -16.92
N VAL A 100 -10.40 -16.32 -17.97
CA VAL A 100 -9.76 -15.20 -18.70
C VAL A 100 -9.37 -14.04 -17.77
N PRO A 101 -10.23 -13.52 -16.88
CA PRO A 101 -9.84 -12.46 -15.94
C PRO A 101 -8.70 -12.89 -15.02
N ALA A 102 -8.73 -14.14 -14.52
CA ALA A 102 -7.69 -14.65 -13.63
C ALA A 102 -6.32 -14.71 -14.32
N VAL A 103 -6.28 -15.22 -15.55
CA VAL A 103 -5.07 -15.22 -16.40
C VAL A 103 -4.62 -13.78 -16.67
N GLY A 104 -5.54 -12.87 -17.01
CA GLY A 104 -5.22 -11.46 -17.22
C GLY A 104 -4.59 -10.81 -15.99
N PHE A 105 -5.10 -11.07 -14.79
CA PHE A 105 -4.51 -10.57 -13.54
C PHE A 105 -3.15 -11.20 -13.25
N LEU A 106 -2.93 -12.48 -13.57
CA LEU A 106 -1.62 -13.13 -13.43
C LEU A 106 -0.59 -12.55 -14.41
N VAL A 107 -0.97 -12.35 -15.68
CA VAL A 107 -0.11 -11.67 -16.68
C VAL A 107 0.23 -10.26 -16.20
N MET A 108 -0.75 -9.51 -15.68
CA MET A 108 -0.49 -8.20 -15.10
C MET A 108 0.48 -8.26 -13.91
N ALA A 109 0.34 -9.25 -13.03
CA ALA A 109 1.14 -9.37 -11.83
C ALA A 109 2.60 -9.78 -12.10
N PHE A 110 2.83 -10.62 -13.11
CA PHE A 110 4.13 -11.25 -13.36
C PHE A 110 4.85 -10.78 -14.63
N ILE A 111 4.13 -10.23 -15.62
CA ILE A 111 4.70 -9.86 -16.92
C ILE A 111 4.68 -8.35 -17.13
N ILE A 112 3.53 -7.70 -16.88
CA ILE A 112 3.35 -6.26 -17.21
C ILE A 112 3.79 -5.37 -16.04
N ARG A 113 3.93 -5.91 -14.84
CA ARG A 113 4.15 -5.13 -13.61
C ARG A 113 5.30 -4.12 -13.79
N PRO A 114 5.08 -2.83 -13.47
CA PRO A 114 6.14 -1.82 -13.56
C PRO A 114 7.34 -2.21 -12.69
N ASP A 115 8.54 -1.80 -13.11
CA ASP A 115 9.76 -2.02 -12.36
C ASP A 115 9.63 -1.41 -10.95
N THR A 116 9.49 -2.28 -9.96
CA THR A 116 9.37 -1.88 -8.56
C THR A 116 10.68 -1.35 -7.98
N LEU A 117 11.79 -1.49 -8.70
CA LEU A 117 13.13 -1.06 -8.29
C LEU A 117 13.58 0.22 -9.00
N ALA A 118 12.69 0.92 -9.72
CA ALA A 118 13.02 2.19 -10.37
C ALA A 118 13.58 3.27 -9.42
N PHE A 119 13.37 3.14 -8.10
CA PHE A 119 13.94 4.03 -7.08
C PHE A 119 15.42 3.74 -6.76
N ARG A 120 15.97 2.58 -7.16
CA ARG A 120 17.31 2.09 -6.76
C ARG A 120 18.47 3.05 -6.96
N PRO A 121 18.52 3.89 -8.02
CA PRO A 121 19.62 4.82 -8.19
C PRO A 121 19.86 5.72 -6.97
N ILE A 122 18.83 6.06 -6.19
CA ILE A 122 18.96 6.87 -4.97
C ILE A 122 19.73 6.12 -3.87
N PRO A 123 19.27 4.95 -3.35
CA PRO A 123 20.02 4.20 -2.35
C PRO A 123 21.37 3.69 -2.87
N ASP A 124 21.51 3.36 -4.15
CA ASP A 124 22.78 2.93 -4.74
C ASP A 124 23.81 4.09 -4.72
N TYR A 125 23.38 5.31 -5.05
CA TYR A 125 24.21 6.51 -4.91
C TYR A 125 24.65 6.71 -3.47
N ILE A 126 23.72 6.60 -2.51
CA ILE A 126 24.05 6.75 -1.08
C ILE A 126 25.10 5.71 -0.68
N ALA A 127 24.89 4.45 -1.05
CA ALA A 127 25.78 3.35 -0.71
C ALA A 127 27.19 3.53 -1.30
N ALA A 128 27.28 4.08 -2.52
CA ALA A 128 28.56 4.36 -3.18
C ALA A 128 29.31 5.56 -2.58
N ASN A 129 28.61 6.52 -1.97
CA ASN A 129 29.17 7.80 -1.54
C ASN A 129 29.19 8.02 -0.02
N THR A 130 29.02 6.96 0.77
CA THR A 130 29.07 6.99 2.24
C THR A 130 29.65 5.69 2.79
N SER A 131 30.21 5.74 4.00
CA SER A 131 30.60 4.56 4.79
C SER A 131 29.37 3.86 5.40
N VAL A 132 29.50 2.56 5.71
CA VAL A 132 28.44 1.78 6.37
C VAL A 132 28.09 2.28 7.77
N GLU A 133 29.02 2.96 8.44
CA GLU A 133 28.79 3.57 9.76
C GLU A 133 28.15 4.97 9.67
N ASP A 134 28.12 5.57 8.48
CA ASP A 134 27.53 6.88 8.28
C ASP A 134 26.02 6.82 8.50
N ARG A 135 25.51 7.94 9.02
CA ARG A 135 24.08 8.13 9.26
C ARG A 135 23.51 9.05 8.21
N ILE A 136 22.30 8.75 7.76
CA ILE A 136 21.57 9.59 6.80
C ILE A 136 20.23 10.01 7.39
N PHE A 137 19.65 11.07 6.84
CA PHE A 137 18.28 11.46 7.11
C PHE A 137 17.50 11.59 5.82
N VAL A 138 16.33 10.95 5.76
CA VAL A 138 15.45 10.98 4.59
C VAL A 138 14.23 11.84 4.91
N TRP A 139 14.15 13.01 4.29
CA TRP A 139 12.98 13.87 4.35
C TRP A 139 11.93 13.37 3.35
N GLY A 140 10.79 12.93 3.87
CA GLY A 140 9.76 12.26 3.08
C GLY A 140 9.18 11.06 3.80
N SER A 141 8.38 10.28 3.07
CA SER A 141 7.88 8.97 3.51
C SER A 141 8.51 7.86 2.66
N ALA A 142 9.83 7.79 2.67
CA ALA A 142 10.61 6.85 1.84
C ALA A 142 11.55 5.96 2.71
N PRO A 143 11.01 5.13 3.62
CA PRO A 143 11.83 4.33 4.52
C PRO A 143 12.69 3.28 3.81
N HIS A 144 12.28 2.87 2.60
CA HIS A 144 13.03 1.96 1.75
C HIS A 144 14.45 2.49 1.44
N VAL A 145 14.66 3.81 1.42
CA VAL A 145 15.99 4.39 1.17
C VAL A 145 17.00 3.90 2.21
N TYR A 146 16.63 3.83 3.50
CA TYR A 146 17.51 3.30 4.54
C TYR A 146 17.83 1.81 4.33
N SER A 147 16.81 1.01 4.00
CA SER A 147 16.98 -0.44 3.82
C SER A 147 17.84 -0.79 2.62
N PHE A 148 17.63 -0.11 1.49
CA PHE A 148 18.36 -0.40 0.24
C PHE A 148 19.75 0.23 0.20
N SER A 149 19.99 1.34 0.92
CA SER A 149 21.34 1.91 1.07
C SER A 149 22.16 1.22 2.16
N ASN A 150 21.52 0.42 3.03
CA ASN A 150 22.12 -0.15 4.24
C ASN A 150 22.83 0.93 5.09
N ARG A 151 22.12 2.02 5.39
CA ARG A 151 22.62 3.12 6.23
C ARG A 151 21.76 3.34 7.46
N ARG A 152 22.42 3.72 8.55
CA ARG A 152 21.74 4.03 9.81
C ARG A 152 20.98 5.34 9.69
N MET A 153 19.88 5.44 10.42
CA MET A 153 19.14 6.69 10.54
C MET A 153 19.90 7.66 11.46
N ALA A 154 19.93 8.93 11.07
CA ALA A 154 20.45 10.03 11.89
C ALA A 154 19.44 10.48 12.96
N ALA A 155 18.16 10.21 12.76
CA ALA A 155 17.08 10.54 13.70
C ALA A 155 16.19 9.34 13.99
N ARG A 156 15.45 9.41 15.10
CA ARG A 156 14.48 8.38 15.50
C ARG A 156 13.28 8.24 14.55
N PHE A 157 13.11 9.17 13.61
CA PHE A 157 11.97 9.21 12.69
C PHE A 157 12.28 8.48 11.37
N VAL A 158 11.67 7.31 11.19
CA VAL A 158 11.75 6.51 9.95
C VAL A 158 11.08 7.22 8.75
N SER A 159 10.09 8.07 9.02
CA SER A 159 9.38 8.89 8.03
C SER A 159 9.08 10.25 8.64
N GLY A 160 9.29 11.31 7.85
CA GLY A 160 8.97 12.67 8.25
C GLY A 160 7.47 12.93 8.44
N SER A 161 6.60 11.98 8.08
CA SER A 161 5.14 12.08 8.27
C SER A 161 4.74 12.50 9.69
N HIS A 162 5.50 12.06 10.70
CA HIS A 162 5.29 12.39 12.11
C HIS A 162 5.54 13.88 12.42
N LEU A 163 6.46 14.50 11.69
CA LEU A 163 6.90 15.89 11.86
C LEU A 163 5.89 16.87 11.25
N VAL A 164 5.16 16.44 10.23
CA VAL A 164 4.20 17.28 9.50
C VAL A 164 2.74 16.88 9.70
N GLY A 165 2.48 15.88 10.56
CA GLY A 165 1.13 15.38 10.85
C GLY A 165 0.48 14.64 9.68
N MET A 166 1.27 14.15 8.73
CA MET A 166 0.79 13.41 7.57
C MET A 166 0.60 11.92 7.89
N TYR A 167 -0.43 11.61 8.67
CA TYR A 167 -0.77 10.23 8.97
C TYR A 167 -1.62 9.59 7.89
N ALA A 168 -1.12 8.46 7.38
CA ALA A 168 -1.86 7.52 6.52
C ALA A 168 -2.54 8.17 5.30
N SER A 169 -1.93 9.12 4.58
CA SER A 169 -2.53 9.67 3.35
C SER A 169 -4.00 10.08 3.52
N ARG A 170 -4.37 10.74 4.64
CA ARG A 170 -5.73 11.28 4.79
C ARG A 170 -6.00 12.19 3.58
N PRO A 171 -6.98 11.86 2.73
CA PRO A 171 -7.13 12.48 1.44
C PRO A 171 -7.86 13.81 1.58
N HIS A 172 -7.28 14.79 2.26
CA HIS A 172 -7.85 16.12 2.26
C HIS A 172 -6.74 17.14 2.13
N LYS A 173 -6.67 17.70 0.93
CA LYS A 173 -5.85 18.86 0.58
C LYS A 173 -6.18 20.08 1.48
N ASP A 174 -7.30 20.08 2.21
CA ASP A 174 -7.77 21.28 2.91
C ASP A 174 -7.83 21.12 4.44
N ILE A 175 -7.27 20.03 4.99
CA ILE A 175 -7.19 19.86 6.45
C ILE A 175 -5.84 20.36 6.94
N ASP A 176 -5.88 21.33 7.85
CA ASP A 176 -4.70 21.73 8.63
C ASP A 176 -4.15 20.52 9.40
N SER A 177 -2.97 20.04 8.96
CA SER A 177 -2.32 18.87 9.53
C SER A 177 -1.59 19.19 10.84
N SER A 178 -1.52 20.46 11.26
CA SER A 178 -0.82 20.91 12.46
C SER A 178 -1.25 20.16 13.72
N LYS A 179 -2.56 19.88 13.82
CA LYS A 179 -3.17 19.15 14.96
C LYS A 179 -2.70 17.70 15.09
N TRP A 180 -2.15 17.14 14.03
CA TRP A 180 -1.68 15.76 13.97
C TRP A 180 -0.15 15.67 14.06
N ILE A 181 0.55 16.80 14.18
CA ILE A 181 1.99 16.80 14.44
C ILE A 181 2.21 16.17 15.81
N VAL A 182 3.13 15.21 15.88
CA VAL A 182 3.47 14.57 17.15
C VAL A 182 4.09 15.63 18.07
N PRO A 183 3.55 15.86 19.28
CA PRO A 183 4.10 16.84 20.22
C PRO A 183 5.58 16.59 20.50
N GLY A 184 6.40 17.65 20.46
CA GLY A 184 7.83 17.57 20.71
C GLY A 184 8.68 16.95 19.58
N SER A 185 8.07 16.49 18.48
CA SER A 185 8.79 15.79 17.41
C SER A 185 9.87 16.62 16.73
N TRP A 186 9.63 17.92 16.52
CA TRP A 186 10.62 18.84 15.98
C TRP A 186 11.81 19.08 16.92
N ALA A 187 11.56 19.20 18.23
CA ALA A 187 12.62 19.34 19.21
C ALA A 187 13.46 18.04 19.33
N ALA A 188 12.80 16.88 19.24
CA ALA A 188 13.49 15.59 19.20
C ALA A 188 14.34 15.44 17.94
N LEU A 189 13.86 15.89 16.78
CA LEU A 189 14.65 15.90 15.55
C LEU A 189 15.89 16.79 15.68
N ASP A 190 15.73 17.99 16.23
CA ASP A 190 16.82 18.95 16.45
C ASP A 190 17.89 18.35 17.37
N ALA A 191 17.48 17.72 18.48
CA ALA A 191 18.36 17.02 19.39
C ALA A 191 19.08 15.83 18.72
N ASP A 192 18.38 15.03 17.93
CA ASP A 192 18.95 13.90 17.21
C ASP A 192 20.01 14.36 16.19
N PHE A 193 19.75 15.45 15.45
CA PHE A 193 20.72 16.01 14.49
C PHE A 193 21.96 16.59 15.17
N ASN A 194 21.80 17.18 16.35
CA ASN A 194 22.94 17.69 17.13
C ASN A 194 23.81 16.54 17.67
N LEU A 195 23.18 15.44 18.11
CA LEU A 195 23.89 14.28 18.65
C LEU A 195 24.52 13.41 17.53
N HIS A 196 23.81 13.28 16.41
CA HIS A 196 24.16 12.42 15.29
C HIS A 196 23.94 13.16 13.96
N PRO A 197 24.78 14.15 13.64
CA PRO A 197 24.63 14.91 12.40
C PRO A 197 24.70 13.96 11.19
N PRO A 198 23.69 13.97 10.31
CA PRO A 198 23.71 13.11 9.12
C PRO A 198 24.88 13.46 8.20
N GLU A 199 25.49 12.45 7.59
CA GLU A 199 26.42 12.67 6.48
C GLU A 199 25.65 13.18 5.26
N LEU A 200 24.47 12.60 5.00
CA LEU A 200 23.57 12.97 3.92
C LEU A 200 22.14 13.26 4.43
N ILE A 201 21.56 14.33 3.90
CA ILE A 201 20.12 14.63 3.97
C ILE A 201 19.53 14.40 2.58
N ILE A 202 18.54 13.52 2.47
CA ILE A 202 17.89 13.14 1.22
C ILE A 202 16.48 13.73 1.20
N ASP A 203 16.28 14.76 0.39
CA ASP A 203 14.98 15.39 0.19
C ASP A 203 14.20 14.69 -0.94
N MET A 204 13.25 13.86 -0.52
CA MET A 204 12.33 13.12 -1.39
C MET A 204 11.06 13.91 -1.72
N SER A 205 10.87 15.10 -1.13
CA SER A 205 9.67 15.89 -1.35
C SER A 205 9.42 16.31 -2.82
N PRO A 206 10.45 16.58 -3.67
CA PRO A 206 10.20 16.97 -5.06
C PRO A 206 9.63 15.83 -5.93
N ILE A 207 9.85 14.57 -5.56
CA ILE A 207 9.50 13.40 -6.38
C ILE A 207 8.30 12.63 -5.82
N SER A 208 7.75 13.07 -4.70
CA SER A 208 6.65 12.41 -4.02
C SER A 208 5.39 13.27 -4.14
N SER A 209 4.39 12.77 -4.86
CA SER A 209 3.13 13.48 -5.13
C SER A 209 2.34 13.86 -3.88
N ASN A 210 2.62 13.23 -2.74
CA ASN A 210 1.96 13.52 -1.46
C ASN A 210 2.76 14.52 -0.61
N TRP A 211 3.99 14.84 -0.98
CA TRP A 211 4.93 15.64 -0.20
C TRP A 211 5.26 17.01 -0.81
N ASP A 212 4.66 17.32 -1.96
CA ASP A 212 4.72 18.62 -2.65
C ASP A 212 4.45 19.83 -1.73
N ARG A 213 3.54 19.66 -0.77
CA ARG A 213 3.16 20.69 0.22
C ARG A 213 4.06 20.75 1.45
N HIS A 214 4.99 19.82 1.57
CA HIS A 214 5.93 19.74 2.67
C HIS A 214 7.37 19.73 2.14
N PRO A 215 7.76 20.72 1.31
CA PRO A 215 9.15 20.83 0.89
C PRO A 215 10.02 21.04 2.12
N ILE A 216 11.26 20.56 2.05
CA ILE A 216 12.21 20.68 3.16
C ILE A 216 12.41 22.14 3.61
N SER A 217 12.20 23.10 2.71
CA SER A 217 12.26 24.53 2.95
C SER A 217 11.20 25.09 3.90
N ARG A 218 10.07 24.39 4.09
CA ARG A 218 9.02 24.84 5.02
C ARG A 218 9.34 24.55 6.49
N SER A 219 10.37 23.75 6.78
CA SER A 219 10.75 23.44 8.16
C SER A 219 11.87 24.37 8.63
N PRO A 220 11.62 25.27 9.61
CA PRO A 220 12.66 26.11 10.18
C PRO A 220 13.80 25.29 10.81
N VAL A 221 13.47 24.16 11.44
CA VAL A 221 14.47 23.27 12.05
C VAL A 221 15.41 22.72 11.00
N LEU A 222 14.89 22.15 9.90
CA LEU A 222 15.73 21.61 8.83
C LEU A 222 16.49 22.71 8.09
N GLN A 223 15.90 23.90 7.90
CA GLN A 223 16.59 25.04 7.29
C GLN A 223 17.82 25.48 8.09
N ARG A 224 17.73 25.53 9.43
CA ARG A 224 18.91 25.83 10.27
C ARG A 224 20.02 24.81 10.06
N HIS A 225 19.68 23.53 10.01
CA HIS A 225 20.66 22.47 9.81
C HIS A 225 21.26 22.50 8.40
N LEU A 226 20.45 22.74 7.37
CA LEU A 226 20.89 22.79 5.97
C LEU A 226 21.95 23.87 5.69
N GLY A 227 22.11 24.89 6.54
CA GLY A 227 23.23 25.83 6.44
C GLY A 227 24.61 25.19 6.60
N MET A 228 24.68 24.00 7.21
CA MET A 228 25.91 23.20 7.34
C MET A 228 26.08 22.17 6.21
N TYR A 229 25.25 22.22 5.18
CA TYR A 229 25.24 21.27 4.07
C TYR A 229 25.30 22.01 2.74
N HIS A 230 25.83 21.36 1.72
CA HIS A 230 25.71 21.81 0.33
C HIS A 230 24.89 20.80 -0.46
N LEU A 231 24.19 21.27 -1.49
CA LEU A 231 23.56 20.36 -2.45
C LEU A 231 24.68 19.64 -3.21
N GLU A 232 24.79 18.34 -3.01
CA GLU A 232 25.81 17.51 -3.68
C GLU A 232 25.30 17.06 -5.06
N ASP A 233 24.11 16.49 -5.11
CA ASP A 233 23.55 15.95 -6.35
C ASP A 233 22.01 15.93 -6.34
N THR A 234 21.42 15.65 -7.50
CA THR A 234 19.99 15.39 -7.68
C THR A 234 19.80 14.07 -8.44
N VAL A 235 19.47 13.01 -7.70
CA VAL A 235 19.30 11.65 -8.25
C VAL A 235 17.82 11.35 -8.44
N LEU A 236 17.40 11.12 -9.69
CA LEU A 236 15.99 10.91 -10.07
C LEU A 236 15.04 12.02 -9.58
N GLY A 237 15.55 13.25 -9.40
CA GLY A 237 14.81 14.39 -8.86
C GLY A 237 14.82 14.51 -7.34
N ALA A 238 15.32 13.51 -6.60
CA ALA A 238 15.57 13.64 -5.17
C ALA A 238 16.84 14.45 -4.94
N ARG A 239 16.78 15.46 -4.06
CA ARG A 239 17.93 16.32 -3.77
C ARG A 239 18.74 15.72 -2.62
N ILE A 240 20.05 15.60 -2.81
CA ILE A 240 20.96 15.01 -1.83
C ILE A 240 21.88 16.11 -1.33
N TYR A 241 21.79 16.41 -0.04
CA TYR A 241 22.61 17.41 0.62
C TYR A 241 23.69 16.71 1.44
N ARG A 242 24.96 17.07 1.21
CA ARG A 242 26.08 16.55 1.97
C ARG A 242 26.54 17.55 3.02
N ARG A 243 26.90 17.02 4.19
CA ARG A 243 27.48 17.80 5.27
C ARG A 243 28.81 18.44 4.85
N ASN A 244 28.97 19.73 5.12
CA ASN A 244 30.24 20.41 4.91
C ASN A 244 31.26 19.83 5.89
N LYS A 245 32.40 19.37 5.37
CA LYS A 245 33.54 18.98 6.21
C LYS A 245 34.13 20.27 6.81
N SER A 246 34.27 20.28 8.13
CA SER A 246 35.02 21.31 8.87
C SER A 246 36.49 21.29 8.50
#